data_AF-A0A1G1Z644-F1
#
_entry.id   AF-A0A1G1Z644-F1
#
_cell.length_a   1.000
_cell.length_b   1.000
_cell.length_c   1.000
_cell.angle_alpha   90.00
_cell.angle_beta   90.00
_cell.angle_gamma   90.00
#
_symmetry.space_group_name_H-M   'P 1'
#
loop_
_entity.id
_entity.type
_entity.pdbx_description
1 polymer ?
#
loop_
_entity_poly.entity_id
_entity_poly.type
_entity_poly.pdbx_seq_one_letter_code
_entity_poly.pdbx_strand_id
1 'polypeptide(L)'
;MNEQQIEKQMPVKASPRDVFLHLLGMVTLYASAISFLTIIFQLVNLYVPDIAANDFYYGSAEMYQKTLRTGISFLVVFFPVYILTSWFLNKIYTTNPDKRNLRIRKWLIYFTLFAAAIVIMGFLVKVINDLLEGELTVRFGIKVASVIFVAGSIFWYHLRDLKKNKNE
;
A
#
# COMPACT_ATOMS: atom_id res chain seq x y z
N MET A 1 -41.36 -33.92 -13.35
CA MET A 1 -40.11 -33.69 -14.11
C MET A 1 -39.95 -32.19 -14.31
N ASN A 2 -39.06 -31.44 -13.67
CA ASN A 2 -37.88 -31.80 -12.88
C ASN A 2 -37.66 -30.81 -11.73
N GLU A 3 -37.61 -31.34 -10.50
CA GLU A 3 -37.23 -30.62 -9.27
C GLU A 3 -35.72 -30.24 -9.24
N GLN A 4 -34.96 -30.59 -10.29
CA GLN A 4 -33.53 -30.32 -10.43
C GLN A 4 -33.18 -28.88 -10.87
N GLN A 5 -34.15 -28.00 -11.11
CA GLN A 5 -33.88 -26.60 -11.52
C GLN A 5 -33.89 -25.58 -10.37
N ILE A 6 -34.09 -26.01 -9.11
CA ILE A 6 -34.03 -25.13 -7.93
C ILE A 6 -32.79 -25.43 -7.07
N GLU A 7 -31.68 -25.82 -7.68
CA GLU A 7 -30.39 -25.56 -7.03
C GLU A 7 -30.00 -24.11 -7.35
N LYS A 8 -30.74 -23.20 -6.72
CA LYS A 8 -30.37 -21.78 -6.62
C LYS A 8 -29.00 -21.78 -5.97
N GLN A 9 -27.93 -21.74 -6.79
CA GLN A 9 -26.54 -21.68 -6.34
C GLN A 9 -26.50 -20.69 -5.19
N MET A 10 -26.37 -21.20 -3.96
CA MET A 10 -26.38 -20.33 -2.80
C MET A 10 -25.22 -19.35 -3.01
N PRO A 11 -25.48 -18.03 -2.98
CA PRO A 11 -24.41 -17.06 -3.21
C PRO A 11 -23.30 -17.41 -2.23
N VAL A 12 -22.14 -17.79 -2.74
CA VAL A 12 -20.99 -18.20 -1.91
C VAL A 12 -20.75 -17.07 -0.94
N LYS A 13 -21.06 -17.29 0.34
CA LYS A 13 -20.99 -16.23 1.35
C LYS A 13 -19.52 -16.05 1.74
N ALA A 14 -19.09 -14.81 1.84
CA ALA A 14 -17.76 -14.49 2.37
C ALA A 14 -17.70 -14.94 3.83
N SER A 15 -16.72 -15.78 4.17
CA SER A 15 -16.49 -16.15 5.56
C SER A 15 -15.88 -14.94 6.31
N PRO A 16 -16.14 -14.78 7.63
CA PRO A 16 -15.42 -13.79 8.45
C PRO A 16 -13.90 -13.87 8.29
N ARG A 17 -13.35 -15.08 8.10
CA ARG A 17 -11.94 -15.32 7.81
C ARG A 17 -11.50 -14.66 6.50
N ASP A 18 -12.33 -14.74 5.45
CA ASP A 18 -12.02 -14.18 4.13
C ASP A 18 -11.94 -12.65 4.22
N VAL A 19 -12.86 -12.02 4.97
CA VAL A 19 -12.85 -10.56 5.22
C VAL A 19 -11.64 -10.16 6.05
N PHE A 20 -11.35 -10.88 7.14
CA PHE A 20 -10.20 -10.61 8.00
C PHE A 20 -8.88 -10.64 7.22
N LEU A 21 -8.68 -11.66 6.37
CA LEU A 21 -7.46 -11.77 5.56
C LEU A 21 -7.30 -10.60 4.57
N HIS A 22 -8.40 -10.11 3.98
CA HIS A 22 -8.32 -8.93 3.12
C HIS A 22 -7.98 -7.67 3.91
N LEU A 23 -8.62 -7.45 5.06
CA LEU A 23 -8.33 -6.30 5.91
C LEU A 23 -6.89 -6.33 6.40
N LEU A 24 -6.40 -7.49 6.84
CA LEU A 24 -5.01 -7.67 7.24
C LEU A 24 -4.07 -7.37 6.07
N GLY A 25 -4.38 -7.86 4.86
CA GLY A 25 -3.62 -7.59 3.65
C GLY A 25 -3.57 -6.08 3.32
N MET A 26 -4.68 -5.37 3.48
CA MET A 26 -4.73 -3.91 3.28
C MET A 26 -3.88 -3.16 4.30
N VAL A 27 -4.07 -3.44 5.59
CA VAL A 27 -3.35 -2.77 6.67
C VAL A 27 -1.85 -2.99 6.52
N THR A 28 -1.44 -4.23 6.23
CA THR A 28 -0.03 -4.58 6.07
C THR A 28 0.57 -4.00 4.80
N LEU A 29 -0.20 -3.90 3.70
CA LEU A 29 0.21 -3.17 2.50
C LEU A 29 0.48 -1.70 2.80
N TYR A 30 -0.45 -1.00 3.47
CA TYR A 30 -0.28 0.43 3.75
C TYR A 30 0.85 0.69 4.72
N ALA A 31 0.95 -0.10 5.80
CA ALA A 31 2.05 0.02 6.74
C ALA A 31 3.40 -0.19 6.06
N SER A 32 3.49 -1.15 5.13
CA SER A 32 4.70 -1.37 4.32
C SER A 32 4.99 -0.20 3.38
N ALA A 33 3.99 0.34 2.69
CA ALA A 33 4.16 1.49 1.80
C ALA A 33 4.59 2.76 2.56
N ILE A 34 3.93 3.05 3.68
CA ILE A 34 4.22 4.20 4.55
C ILE A 34 5.63 4.08 5.11
N SER A 35 6.00 2.91 5.64
CA SER A 35 7.34 2.68 6.19
C SER A 35 8.43 2.77 5.13
N PHE A 36 8.22 2.21 3.94
CA PHE A 36 9.13 2.34 2.82
C PHE A 36 9.36 3.79 2.42
N LEU A 37 8.30 4.57 2.19
CA LEU A 37 8.41 5.99 1.85
C LEU A 37 9.09 6.78 2.97
N THR A 38 8.75 6.48 4.22
CA THR A 38 9.40 7.09 5.39
C THR A 38 10.90 6.85 5.38
N ILE A 39 11.34 5.60 5.19
CA ILE A 39 12.76 5.24 5.12
C ILE A 39 13.45 6.03 4.03
N ILE A 40 12.92 6.04 2.80
CA ILE A 40 13.54 6.76 1.69
C ILE A 40 13.63 8.25 1.99
N PHE A 41 12.58 8.86 2.55
CA PHE A 41 12.60 10.28 2.89
C PHE A 41 13.67 10.60 3.95
N GLN A 42 13.82 9.74 4.96
CA GLN A 42 14.85 9.94 5.98
C GLN A 42 16.26 9.73 5.42
N LEU A 43 16.44 8.76 4.52
CA LEU A 43 17.73 8.59 3.83
C LEU A 43 18.07 9.81 2.98
N VAL A 44 17.11 10.37 2.25
CA VAL A 44 17.30 11.60 1.48
C VAL A 44 17.70 12.76 2.40
N ASN A 45 16.99 12.94 3.53
CA ASN A 45 17.28 14.00 4.49
C ASN A 45 18.68 13.85 5.12
N LEU A 46 19.15 12.62 5.35
CA LEU A 46 20.46 12.36 5.99
C LEU A 46 21.64 12.43 5.01
N TYR A 47 21.47 11.94 3.78
CA TYR A 47 22.59 11.71 2.86
C TYR A 47 22.67 12.70 1.70
N VAL A 48 21.62 13.48 1.42
CA VAL A 48 21.65 14.53 0.41
C VAL A 48 21.84 15.87 1.13
N PRO A 49 23.01 16.52 1.07
CA PRO A 49 23.25 17.78 1.76
C PRO A 49 22.28 18.85 1.26
N ASP A 50 21.75 19.66 2.18
CA ASP A 50 20.93 20.82 1.84
C ASP A 50 21.56 22.08 2.43
N ILE A 51 22.23 22.81 1.54
CA ILE A 51 22.91 24.08 1.84
C ILE A 51 21.92 25.24 2.03
N ALA A 52 20.66 25.08 1.63
CA ALA A 52 19.60 26.06 1.86
C ALA A 52 18.79 25.76 3.13
N ALA A 53 18.92 24.55 3.68
CA ALA A 53 18.20 24.13 4.88
C ALA A 53 18.70 24.87 6.13
N ASN A 54 17.79 25.57 6.79
CA ASN A 54 17.98 26.00 8.17
C ASN A 54 17.78 24.77 9.08
N ASP A 55 18.84 24.29 9.73
CA ASP A 55 18.76 23.15 10.67
C ASP A 55 17.72 23.36 11.79
N PHE A 56 17.40 24.63 12.10
CA PHE A 56 16.37 24.99 13.08
C PHE A 56 14.94 24.60 12.63
N TYR A 57 14.67 24.59 11.32
CA TYR A 57 13.37 24.23 10.73
C TYR A 57 13.33 22.77 10.25
N TYR A 58 14.45 22.26 9.73
CA TYR A 58 14.45 20.94 9.08
C TYR A 58 14.52 19.76 10.07
N GLY A 59 14.87 19.97 11.33
CA GLY A 59 14.95 18.92 12.35
C GLY A 59 16.32 18.26 12.38
N SER A 60 16.76 17.87 13.59
CA SER A 60 18.11 17.39 13.81
C SER A 60 18.36 16.01 13.16
N ALA A 61 19.63 15.72 12.84
CA ALA A 61 20.05 14.41 12.35
C ALA A 61 19.59 13.26 13.27
N GLU A 62 19.54 13.49 14.57
CA GLU A 62 19.03 12.54 15.56
C GLU A 62 17.54 12.20 15.33
N MET A 63 16.71 13.21 15.03
CA MET A 63 15.28 13.02 14.76
C MET A 63 15.06 12.18 13.50
N TYR A 64 15.84 12.43 12.45
CA TYR A 64 15.78 11.64 11.21
C TYR A 64 16.21 10.20 11.44
N GLN A 65 17.31 9.97 12.18
CA GLN A 65 17.77 8.62 12.52
C GLN A 65 16.75 7.85 13.37
N LYS A 66 16.09 8.51 14.32
CA LYS A 66 15.01 7.92 15.11
C LYS A 66 13.85 7.50 14.21
N THR A 67 13.41 8.38 13.32
CA THR A 67 12.32 8.11 12.38
C THR A 67 12.67 6.99 11.41
N LEU A 68 13.91 6.98 10.90
CA LEU A 68 14.45 5.95 10.02
C LEU A 68 14.40 4.58 10.69
N ARG A 69 14.88 4.48 11.94
CA ARG A 69 14.86 3.23 12.72
C ARG A 69 13.44 2.70 12.90
N THR A 70 12.49 3.58 13.24
CA THR A 70 11.07 3.22 13.36
C THR A 70 10.52 2.73 12.02
N GLY A 71 10.81 3.43 10.92
CA GLY A 71 10.43 3.00 9.57
C GLY A 71 10.95 1.59 9.24
N ILE A 72 12.22 1.32 9.51
CA ILE A 72 12.83 0.00 9.30
C ILE A 72 12.10 -1.07 10.11
N SER A 73 11.84 -0.82 11.40
CA SER A 73 11.11 -1.77 12.26
C SER A 73 9.73 -2.10 11.70
N PHE A 74 8.97 -1.09 11.24
CA PHE A 74 7.68 -1.32 10.60
C PHE A 74 7.82 -2.12 9.30
N LEU A 75 8.77 -1.77 8.43
CA LEU A 75 8.92 -2.45 7.15
C LEU A 75 9.28 -3.93 7.35
N VAL A 76 10.23 -4.23 8.24
CA VAL A 76 10.67 -5.59 8.55
C VAL A 76 9.56 -6.47 9.08
N VAL A 77 8.59 -5.91 9.82
CA VAL A 77 7.48 -6.67 10.38
C VAL A 77 6.30 -6.76 9.40
N PHE A 78 5.85 -5.63 8.86
CA PHE A 78 4.61 -5.57 8.09
C PHE A 78 4.78 -6.10 6.66
N PHE A 79 5.95 -5.94 6.04
CA PHE A 79 6.15 -6.38 4.67
C PHE A 79 6.09 -7.91 4.51
N PRO A 80 6.77 -8.73 5.35
CA PRO A 80 6.60 -10.18 5.29
C PRO A 80 5.15 -10.63 5.53
N VAL A 81 4.44 -9.98 6.46
CA VAL A 81 3.03 -10.30 6.74
C VAL A 81 2.15 -9.98 5.52
N TYR A 82 2.41 -8.88 4.82
CA TYR A 82 1.71 -8.55 3.57
C TYR A 82 1.94 -9.62 2.49
N ILE A 83 3.19 -10.05 2.30
CA ILE A 83 3.54 -11.08 1.31
C ILE A 83 2.86 -12.41 1.67
N LEU A 84 2.95 -12.85 2.92
CA LEU A 84 2.30 -14.07 3.39
C LEU A 84 0.79 -14.01 3.18
N THR A 85 0.15 -12.91 3.58
CA THR A 85 -1.30 -12.72 3.45
C THR A 85 -1.70 -12.76 1.97
N SER A 86 -1.01 -12.02 1.11
CA SER A 86 -1.26 -12.01 -0.33
C SER A 86 -1.09 -13.40 -0.97
N TRP A 87 -0.07 -14.15 -0.55
CA TRP A 87 0.15 -15.52 -1.00
C TRP A 87 -0.97 -16.47 -0.55
N PHE A 88 -1.41 -16.38 0.71
CA PHE A 88 -2.53 -17.15 1.23
C PHE A 88 -3.83 -16.85 0.48
N LEU A 89 -4.14 -15.58 0.22
CA LEU A 89 -5.32 -15.19 -0.57
C LEU A 89 -5.24 -15.78 -1.99
N ASN A 90 -4.10 -15.65 -2.67
CA ASN A 90 -3.93 -16.19 -4.02
C ASN A 90 -4.11 -17.72 -4.05
N LYS A 91 -3.56 -18.43 -3.08
CA LYS A 91 -3.75 -19.88 -2.94
C LYS A 91 -5.24 -20.25 -2.79
N ILE A 92 -5.99 -19.54 -1.95
CA ILE A 92 -7.44 -19.76 -1.78
C ILE A 92 -8.19 -19.61 -3.11
N TYR A 93 -7.83 -18.61 -3.92
CA TYR A 93 -8.47 -18.39 -5.22
C TYR A 93 -8.13 -19.44 -6.27
N THR A 94 -6.91 -20.00 -6.23
CA THR A 94 -6.55 -21.12 -7.12
C THR A 94 -7.30 -22.40 -6.78
N THR A 95 -7.62 -22.63 -5.50
CA THR A 95 -8.32 -23.84 -5.05
C THR A 95 -9.84 -23.73 -5.17
N ASN A 96 -10.42 -22.53 -5.07
CA ASN A 96 -11.85 -22.31 -5.15
C ASN A 96 -12.19 -21.16 -6.14
N PRO A 97 -12.30 -21.44 -7.44
CA PRO A 97 -12.58 -20.41 -8.45
C PRO A 97 -13.93 -19.70 -8.21
N ASP A 98 -14.92 -20.34 -7.60
CA ASP A 98 -16.22 -19.73 -7.29
C ASP A 98 -16.11 -18.58 -6.28
N LYS A 99 -15.09 -18.60 -5.40
CA LYS A 99 -14.81 -17.49 -4.48
C LYS A 99 -14.15 -16.29 -5.16
N ARG A 100 -13.66 -16.44 -6.39
CA ARG A 100 -12.99 -15.37 -7.16
C ARG A 100 -13.98 -14.30 -7.65
N ASN A 101 -15.24 -14.68 -7.86
CA ASN A 101 -16.31 -13.82 -8.34
C ASN A 101 -17.12 -13.11 -7.24
N LEU A 102 -16.70 -13.23 -5.98
CA LEU A 102 -17.40 -12.56 -4.89
C LEU A 102 -17.38 -11.04 -5.07
N ARG A 103 -18.57 -10.43 -5.10
CA ARG A 103 -18.77 -8.98 -5.12
C ARG A 103 -17.96 -8.28 -4.03
N ILE A 104 -17.80 -8.91 -2.86
CA ILE A 104 -17.05 -8.35 -1.74
C ILE A 104 -15.58 -8.14 -2.06
N ARG A 105 -14.97 -9.00 -2.88
CA ARG A 105 -13.56 -8.89 -3.26
C ARG A 105 -13.33 -7.66 -4.15
N LYS A 106 -14.17 -7.46 -5.17
CA LYS A 106 -14.09 -6.27 -6.03
C LYS A 106 -14.26 -5.00 -5.20
N TRP A 107 -15.23 -4.96 -4.28
CA TRP A 107 -15.44 -3.83 -3.39
C TRP A 107 -14.22 -3.56 -2.48
N LEU A 108 -13.63 -4.60 -1.90
CA LEU A 108 -12.43 -4.51 -1.07
C LEU A 108 -11.20 -4.03 -1.85
N ILE A 109 -11.03 -4.43 -3.12
CA ILE A 109 -9.93 -3.92 -3.98
C ILE A 109 -10.13 -2.43 -4.28
N TYR A 110 -11.35 -1.99 -4.61
CA TYR A 110 -11.64 -0.56 -4.81
C TYR A 110 -11.41 0.24 -3.53
N PHE A 111 -11.82 -0.29 -2.37
CA PHE A 111 -11.49 0.31 -1.08
C PHE A 111 -9.97 0.38 -0.86
N THR A 112 -9.23 -0.63 -1.33
CA THR A 112 -7.76 -0.65 -1.21
C THR A 112 -7.11 0.47 -2.00
N LEU A 113 -7.53 0.62 -3.26
CA LEU A 113 -7.07 1.68 -4.15
C LEU A 113 -7.41 3.07 -3.60
N PHE A 114 -8.61 3.23 -3.05
CA PHE A 114 -9.05 4.49 -2.45
C PHE A 114 -8.20 4.89 -1.24
N ALA A 115 -8.01 3.98 -0.29
CA ALA A 115 -7.18 4.24 0.89
C ALA A 115 -5.71 4.47 0.50
N ALA A 116 -5.17 3.72 -0.47
CA ALA A 116 -3.84 3.96 -1.00
C ALA A 116 -3.71 5.37 -1.60
N ALA A 117 -4.71 5.83 -2.36
CA ALA A 117 -4.73 7.19 -2.90
C ALA A 117 -4.65 8.25 -1.79
N ILE A 118 -5.39 8.07 -0.69
CA ILE A 118 -5.33 8.98 0.47
C ILE A 118 -3.94 9.02 1.08
N VAL A 119 -3.32 7.85 1.29
CA VAL A 119 -1.94 7.77 1.82
C VAL A 119 -0.97 8.50 0.90
N ILE A 120 -1.04 8.24 -0.41
CA ILE A 120 -0.19 8.88 -1.42
C ILE A 120 -0.39 10.41 -1.42
N MET A 121 -1.64 10.89 -1.35
CA MET A 121 -1.94 12.32 -1.24
C MET A 121 -1.29 12.94 0.00
N GLY A 122 -1.34 12.27 1.15
CA GLY A 122 -0.67 12.74 2.37
C GLY A 122 0.85 12.88 2.19
N PHE A 123 1.49 11.92 1.51
CA PHE A 123 2.92 12.02 1.19
C PHE A 123 3.22 13.12 0.19
N LEU A 124 2.39 13.32 -0.84
CA LEU A 124 2.57 14.43 -1.79
C LEU A 124 2.45 15.79 -1.10
N VAL A 125 1.46 15.97 -0.21
CA VAL A 125 1.33 17.18 0.61
C VAL A 125 2.60 17.43 1.41
N LYS A 126 3.15 16.38 2.06
CA LYS A 126 4.42 16.50 2.78
C LYS A 126 5.55 16.98 1.86
N VAL A 127 5.73 16.35 0.71
CA VAL A 127 6.82 16.70 -0.23
C VAL A 127 6.66 18.12 -0.78
N ILE A 128 5.43 18.58 -0.97
CA ILE A 128 5.16 19.97 -1.38
C ILE A 128 5.50 20.94 -0.26
N ASN A 129 5.13 20.64 0.99
CA ASN A 129 5.49 21.48 2.14
C ASN A 129 7.00 21.57 2.30
N ASP A 130 7.70 20.42 2.23
CA ASP A 130 9.17 20.35 2.25
C ASP A 130 9.77 21.30 1.18
N LEU A 131 9.23 21.29 -0.05
CA LEU A 131 9.65 22.18 -1.14
C LEU A 131 9.37 23.66 -0.85
N LEU A 132 8.19 23.98 -0.31
CA LEU A 132 7.78 25.35 0.02
C LEU A 132 8.59 25.94 1.19
N GLU A 133 9.09 25.10 2.09
CA GLU A 133 9.99 25.48 3.18
C GLU A 133 11.42 25.76 2.71
N GLY A 134 11.73 25.49 1.43
CA GLY A 134 13.02 25.80 0.81
C GLY A 134 13.91 24.58 0.56
N GLU A 135 13.37 23.36 0.57
CA GLU A 135 14.16 22.15 0.37
C GLU A 135 14.74 22.09 -1.06
N LEU A 136 15.99 21.62 -1.18
CA LEU A 136 16.63 21.47 -2.49
C LEU A 136 15.81 20.62 -3.48
N THR A 137 15.79 21.08 -4.74
CA THR A 137 15.09 20.40 -5.85
C THR A 137 15.51 18.94 -6.03
N VAL A 138 16.76 18.58 -5.69
CA VAL A 138 17.25 17.20 -5.77
C VAL A 138 16.54 16.30 -4.75
N ARG A 139 16.40 16.76 -3.49
CA ARG A 139 15.70 15.99 -2.45
C ARG A 139 14.21 15.83 -2.80
N PHE A 140 13.58 16.92 -3.22
CA PHE A 140 12.21 16.91 -3.75
C PHE A 140 12.04 15.89 -4.88
N GLY A 141 12.93 15.90 -5.88
CA GLY A 141 12.86 14.99 -7.02
C GLY A 141 12.90 13.52 -6.62
N ILE A 142 13.81 13.14 -5.70
CA ILE A 142 13.91 11.76 -5.20
C ILE A 142 12.66 11.38 -4.40
N LYS A 143 12.18 12.27 -3.52
CA LYS A 143 10.98 12.01 -2.71
C LYS A 143 9.73 11.84 -3.60
N VAL A 144 9.51 12.71 -4.57
CA VAL A 144 8.39 12.59 -5.54
C VAL A 144 8.50 11.30 -6.35
N ALA A 145 9.68 10.99 -6.90
CA ALA A 145 9.90 9.76 -7.66
C ALA A 145 9.56 8.52 -6.83
N SER A 146 9.92 8.52 -5.54
CA SER A 146 9.61 7.43 -4.62
C SER A 146 8.11 7.28 -4.38
N VAL A 147 7.39 8.39 -4.19
CA VAL A 147 5.92 8.40 -4.05
C VAL A 147 5.25 7.86 -5.32
N ILE A 148 5.69 8.31 -6.50
CA ILE A 148 5.19 7.83 -7.80
C ILE A 148 5.47 6.33 -7.96
N PHE A 149 6.65 5.86 -7.59
CA PHE A 149 7.02 4.46 -7.68
C PHE A 149 6.12 3.57 -6.81
N VAL A 150 5.89 3.95 -5.56
CA VAL A 150 5.01 3.21 -4.64
C VAL A 150 3.56 3.24 -5.12
N ALA A 151 3.07 4.43 -5.51
CA ALA A 151 1.75 4.60 -6.08
C ALA A 151 1.55 3.71 -7.31
N GLY A 152 2.45 3.82 -8.28
CA GLY A 152 2.45 3.02 -9.49
C GLY A 152 2.42 1.53 -9.19
N SER A 153 3.24 1.06 -8.25
CA SER A 153 3.30 -0.35 -7.87
C SER A 153 1.97 -0.86 -7.29
N ILE A 154 1.37 -0.13 -6.35
CA ILE A 154 0.09 -0.49 -5.72
C ILE A 154 -1.04 -0.51 -6.75
N PHE A 155 -1.19 0.58 -7.50
CA PHE A 155 -2.24 0.70 -8.50
C PHE A 155 -2.08 -0.33 -9.61
N TRP A 156 -0.86 -0.53 -10.12
CA TRP A 156 -0.57 -1.55 -11.13
C TRP A 156 -0.99 -2.93 -10.63
N TYR A 157 -0.55 -3.34 -9.43
CA TYR A 157 -0.84 -4.67 -8.90
C TYR A 157 -2.35 -4.92 -8.79
N HIS A 158 -3.10 -3.98 -8.20
CA HIS A 158 -4.53 -4.13 -7.98
C HIS A 158 -5.36 -3.95 -9.26
N LEU A 159 -4.98 -3.06 -10.18
CA LEU A 159 -5.68 -2.89 -11.46
C LEU A 159 -5.47 -4.10 -12.39
N ARG A 160 -4.26 -4.68 -12.41
CA ARG A 160 -4.01 -5.92 -13.15
C ARG A 160 -4.86 -7.07 -12.63
N ASP A 161 -4.96 -7.19 -11.31
CA ASP A 161 -5.82 -8.17 -10.68
C ASP A 161 -7.29 -7.96 -11.10
N LEU A 162 -7.81 -6.73 -11.03
CA LEU A 162 -9.17 -6.44 -11.51
C LEU A 162 -9.39 -6.80 -12.99
N LYS A 163 -8.42 -6.50 -13.87
CA LYS A 163 -8.51 -6.78 -15.31
C LYS A 163 -8.50 -8.28 -15.61
N LYS A 164 -7.70 -9.07 -14.89
CA LYS A 164 -7.65 -10.54 -15.03
C LYS A 164 -9.01 -11.20 -14.72
N ASN A 165 -9.82 -10.59 -13.87
CA ASN A 165 -11.13 -11.12 -13.45
C ASN A 165 -12.32 -10.60 -14.27
N LYS A 166 -12.09 -9.76 -15.29
CA LYS A 166 -13.13 -9.30 -16.23
C LYS A 166 -13.14 -10.12 -17.53
N ASN A 167 -12.04 -10.80 -17.83
CA ASN A 167 -11.82 -11.53 -19.08
C ASN A 167 -12.02 -13.05 -18.93
N GLU A 168 -12.51 -13.51 -17.78
CA GLU A 168 -13.00 -14.86 -17.49
C GLU A 168 -14.49 -14.73 -17.11
#